data_AF-A0A2V1B965-F1
#
_entry.id   AF-A0A2V1B965-F1
#
_cell.length_a   1.000
_cell.length_b   1.000
_cell.length_c   1.000
_cell.angle_alpha   90.00
_cell.angle_beta   90.00
_cell.angle_gamma   90.00
#
_symmetry.space_group_name_H-M   'P 1'
#
loop_
_entity.id
_entity.type
_entity.pdbx_description
1 polymer ?
#
loop_
_entity_poly.entity_id
_entity_poly.type
_entity_poly.pdbx_seq_one_letter_code
_entity_poly.pdbx_strand_id
1 'polypeptide(L)'
;YYVYALSPLQHLLAEADTWTGSEGVLRRMKALTCVLQFVCLEVFSNSSGNWSFHLKAADALLSSLVETRTKYLAQGSPDNSERELQDQGYLFYDDHLVIEFLLGAFTWLDIIAQISIRAKPSSHFDIQIVLENCNIKLEHLFGCQNWALLLILEASKLDDWKRECEKNRRLSVAELVRRGTKIETENNQGLAILDSHRPSQRQIDSSIATEAKILVVAECFALAAMTYIHVVVSGPHPDLPELQDSVSRGMGVLRTLADQKLLSRVVWPVCDIGCMMSESTQELFRTLVAAEDAADTAVRTFSRAMEIIEHCWKTRHDEAGNVEWFSAMRSVGQHILLL
;
A
#
# COMPACT_ATOMS: atom_id res chain seq x y z
N TYR A 1 18.71 -20.00 10.10
CA TYR A 1 18.24 -20.11 8.70
C TYR A 1 18.20 -18.76 7.99
N TYR A 2 17.54 -17.72 8.53
CA TYR A 2 17.47 -16.37 7.93
C TYR A 2 18.83 -15.79 7.45
N VAL A 3 19.80 -15.66 8.36
CA VAL A 3 21.14 -15.11 8.03
C VAL A 3 21.90 -15.95 7.00
N TYR A 4 21.74 -17.27 7.06
CA TYR A 4 22.39 -18.20 6.12
C TYR A 4 21.80 -18.15 4.71
N ALA A 5 20.55 -17.71 4.57
CA ALA A 5 19.88 -17.55 3.28
C ALA A 5 20.09 -16.14 2.67
N LEU A 6 20.44 -15.14 3.48
CA LEU A 6 20.66 -13.77 3.05
C LEU A 6 21.95 -13.57 2.25
N SER A 7 23.07 -14.16 2.69
CA SER A 7 24.36 -14.03 1.99
C SER A 7 24.34 -14.60 0.56
N PRO A 8 23.76 -15.79 0.30
CA PRO A 8 23.56 -16.28 -1.07
C PRO A 8 22.68 -15.38 -1.92
N LEU A 9 21.60 -14.81 -1.35
CA LEU A 9 20.72 -13.90 -2.08
C LEU A 9 21.46 -12.62 -2.51
N GLN A 10 22.25 -12.03 -1.63
CA GLN A 10 23.04 -10.84 -1.95
C GLN A 10 24.04 -11.09 -3.09
N HIS A 11 24.69 -12.26 -3.10
CA HIS A 11 25.57 -12.66 -4.19
C HIS A 11 24.80 -12.83 -5.51
N LEU A 12 23.62 -13.47 -5.46
CA LEU A 12 22.77 -13.63 -6.63
C LEU A 12 22.31 -12.28 -7.20
N LEU A 13 21.93 -11.33 -6.34
CA LEU A 13 21.51 -9.99 -6.78
C LEU A 13 22.67 -9.20 -7.40
N ALA A 14 23.91 -9.40 -6.95
CA ALA A 14 25.08 -8.73 -7.54
C ALA A 14 25.37 -9.20 -8.98
N GLU A 15 24.97 -10.42 -9.33
CA GLU A 15 25.11 -10.98 -10.69
C GLU A 15 23.88 -10.75 -11.56
N ALA A 16 22.84 -10.08 -11.02
CA ALA A 16 21.58 -9.90 -11.69
C ALA A 16 21.77 -9.36 -13.10
N ASP A 17 22.61 -8.36 -13.33
CA ASP A 17 22.79 -7.73 -14.65
C ASP A 17 23.33 -8.67 -15.74
N THR A 18 23.97 -9.78 -15.35
CA THR A 18 24.51 -10.78 -16.28
C THR A 18 23.46 -11.77 -16.77
N TRP A 19 22.27 -11.80 -16.15
CA TRP A 19 21.21 -12.74 -16.49
C TRP A 19 20.44 -12.27 -17.72
N THR A 20 20.61 -12.99 -18.84
CA THR A 20 20.01 -12.68 -20.14
C THR A 20 19.07 -13.78 -20.62
N GLY A 21 18.16 -13.44 -21.55
CA GLY A 21 17.24 -14.40 -22.15
C GLY A 21 16.17 -14.92 -21.19
N SER A 22 15.43 -15.95 -21.61
CA SER A 22 14.32 -16.53 -20.84
C SER A 22 14.78 -17.16 -19.53
N GLU A 23 15.93 -17.84 -19.51
CA GLU A 23 16.53 -18.36 -18.27
C GLU A 23 16.86 -17.22 -17.29
N GLY A 24 17.34 -16.08 -17.80
CA GLY A 24 17.60 -14.90 -17.00
C GLY A 24 16.33 -14.34 -16.36
N VAL A 25 15.23 -14.28 -17.11
CA VAL A 25 13.91 -13.87 -16.58
C VAL A 25 13.45 -14.81 -15.46
N LEU A 26 13.56 -16.13 -15.65
CA LEU A 26 13.19 -17.12 -14.64
C LEU A 26 14.02 -16.97 -13.35
N ARG A 27 15.33 -16.69 -13.48
CA ARG A 27 16.21 -16.41 -12.33
C ARG A 27 15.77 -15.15 -11.58
N ARG A 28 15.38 -14.08 -12.29
CA ARG A 28 14.84 -12.86 -11.69
C ARG A 28 13.53 -13.09 -10.96
N MET A 29 12.60 -13.85 -11.54
CA MET A 29 11.33 -14.20 -10.90
C MET A 29 11.56 -14.91 -9.57
N LYS A 30 12.43 -15.93 -9.56
CA LYS A 30 12.81 -16.67 -8.35
C LYS A 30 13.47 -15.76 -7.32
N ALA A 31 14.42 -14.94 -7.74
CA ALA A 31 15.11 -14.00 -6.85
C ALA A 31 14.12 -12.99 -6.23
N LEU A 32 13.20 -12.43 -7.03
CA LEU A 32 12.21 -11.47 -6.56
C LEU A 32 11.23 -12.14 -5.59
N THR A 33 10.80 -13.38 -5.87
CA THR A 33 9.98 -14.16 -4.94
C THR A 33 10.68 -14.31 -3.59
N CYS A 34 11.96 -14.68 -3.58
CA CYS A 34 12.74 -14.78 -2.34
C CYS A 34 12.84 -13.43 -1.61
N VAL A 35 13.13 -12.34 -2.33
CA VAL A 35 13.22 -10.99 -1.75
C VAL A 35 11.89 -10.60 -1.09
N LEU A 36 10.77 -10.77 -1.78
CA LEU A 36 9.44 -10.43 -1.23
C LEU A 36 9.08 -11.32 -0.02
N GLN A 37 9.45 -12.60 -0.04
CA GLN A 37 9.31 -13.48 1.13
C GLN A 37 10.12 -13.01 2.33
N PHE A 38 11.34 -12.49 2.11
CA PHE A 38 12.14 -11.90 3.19
C PHE A 38 11.53 -10.62 3.74
N VAL A 39 11.00 -9.74 2.88
CA VAL A 39 10.25 -8.56 3.31
C VAL A 39 9.08 -8.98 4.21
N CYS A 40 8.23 -9.91 3.75
CA CYS A 40 7.12 -10.42 4.53
C CYS A 40 7.59 -11.05 5.85
N LEU A 41 8.61 -11.91 5.83
CA LEU A 41 9.10 -12.57 7.05
C LEU A 41 9.66 -11.57 8.06
N GLU A 42 10.34 -10.51 7.63
CA GLU A 42 10.82 -9.46 8.53
C GLU A 42 9.68 -8.60 9.08
N VAL A 43 8.73 -8.17 8.23
CA VAL A 43 7.54 -7.41 8.67
C VAL A 43 6.71 -8.23 9.67
N PHE A 44 6.51 -9.51 9.37
CA PHE A 44 5.81 -10.46 10.22
C PHE A 44 6.71 -11.12 11.27
N SER A 45 7.95 -10.70 11.47
CA SER A 45 8.72 -11.12 12.65
C SER A 45 8.90 -9.91 13.55
N ASN A 46 8.90 -10.08 14.87
CA ASN A 46 9.17 -8.97 15.80
C ASN A 46 10.65 -8.52 15.75
N SER A 47 11.36 -8.86 14.68
CA SER A 47 12.70 -8.34 14.44
C SER A 47 12.55 -6.88 14.02
N SER A 48 13.43 -6.01 14.50
CA SER A 48 13.61 -4.66 13.97
C SER A 48 14.25 -4.72 12.56
N GLY A 49 13.74 -5.63 11.73
CA GLY A 49 14.39 -6.15 10.54
C GLY A 49 14.58 -5.10 9.46
N ASN A 50 15.52 -5.39 8.59
CA ASN A 50 15.99 -4.52 7.53
C ASN A 50 15.09 -4.63 6.28
N TRP A 51 13.77 -4.69 6.45
CA TRP A 51 12.82 -5.04 5.39
C TRP A 51 12.91 -4.08 4.21
N SER A 52 13.19 -2.81 4.51
CA SER A 52 13.38 -1.74 3.54
C SER A 52 14.62 -1.96 2.68
N PHE A 53 15.66 -2.62 3.18
CA PHE A 53 16.84 -2.97 2.40
C PHE A 53 16.53 -4.08 1.39
N HIS A 54 15.75 -5.10 1.78
CA HIS A 54 15.32 -6.14 0.84
C HIS A 54 14.42 -5.56 -0.23
N LEU A 55 13.43 -4.75 0.16
CA LEU A 55 12.53 -4.08 -0.79
C LEU A 55 13.30 -3.20 -1.77
N LYS A 56 14.30 -2.44 -1.29
CA LYS A 56 15.18 -1.66 -2.16
C LYS A 56 16.01 -2.53 -3.11
N ALA A 57 16.48 -3.69 -2.65
CA ALA A 57 17.26 -4.61 -3.47
C ALA A 57 16.42 -5.27 -4.58
N ALA A 58 15.10 -5.37 -4.43
CA ALA A 58 14.22 -5.86 -5.48
C ALA A 58 14.23 -4.99 -6.74
N ASP A 59 14.57 -3.69 -6.64
CA ASP A 59 14.56 -2.78 -7.79
C ASP A 59 15.46 -3.27 -8.95
N ALA A 60 16.61 -3.86 -8.62
CA ALA A 60 17.55 -4.43 -9.60
C ALA A 60 16.95 -5.57 -10.45
N LEU A 61 15.80 -6.12 -10.05
CA LEU A 61 15.15 -7.23 -10.75
C LEU A 61 13.99 -6.78 -11.65
N LEU A 62 13.47 -5.56 -11.48
CA LEU A 62 12.18 -5.17 -12.05
C LEU A 62 12.23 -4.87 -13.54
N SER A 63 13.27 -4.16 -14.00
CA SER A 63 13.34 -3.65 -15.38
C SER A 63 13.11 -4.73 -16.44
N SER A 64 13.77 -5.88 -16.28
CA SER A 64 13.66 -7.01 -17.19
C SER A 64 12.30 -7.69 -17.12
N LEU A 65 11.67 -7.74 -15.94
CA LEU A 65 10.33 -8.31 -15.76
C LEU A 65 9.24 -7.43 -16.38
N VAL A 66 9.33 -6.11 -16.17
CA VAL A 66 8.45 -5.11 -16.79
C VAL A 66 8.55 -5.22 -18.31
N GLU A 67 9.77 -5.18 -18.87
CA GLU A 67 9.98 -5.29 -20.31
C GLU A 67 9.40 -6.59 -20.89
N THR A 68 9.62 -7.71 -20.19
CA THR A 68 9.11 -9.03 -20.62
C THR A 68 7.59 -9.06 -20.64
N ARG A 69 6.94 -8.51 -19.61
CA ARG A 69 5.47 -8.49 -19.53
C ARG A 69 4.85 -7.53 -20.53
N THR A 70 5.41 -6.34 -20.70
CA THR A 70 4.93 -5.37 -21.70
C THR A 70 5.04 -5.95 -23.12
N LYS A 71 6.15 -6.64 -23.44
CA LYS A 71 6.30 -7.33 -24.74
C LYS A 71 5.24 -8.41 -24.96
N TYR A 72 4.96 -9.21 -23.95
CA TYR A 72 3.92 -10.24 -24.00
C TYR A 72 2.53 -9.65 -24.27
N LEU A 73 2.16 -8.58 -23.55
CA LEU A 73 0.86 -7.92 -23.75
C LEU A 73 0.75 -7.24 -25.13
N ALA A 74 1.85 -6.69 -25.64
CA ALA A 74 1.89 -6.07 -26.97
C ALA A 74 1.71 -7.08 -28.12
N GLN A 75 2.03 -8.37 -27.89
CA GLN A 75 1.87 -9.43 -28.89
C GLN A 75 0.41 -9.91 -29.04
N GLY A 76 -0.50 -9.45 -28.16
CA GLY A 76 -1.89 -9.87 -28.13
C GLY A 76 -2.09 -11.23 -27.44
N SER A 77 -3.27 -11.44 -26.85
CA SER A 77 -3.62 -12.73 -26.22
C SER A 77 -3.48 -13.86 -27.25
N PRO A 78 -2.80 -14.98 -26.93
CA PRO A 78 -2.80 -16.15 -27.80
C PRO A 78 -4.22 -16.71 -27.83
N ASP A 79 -5.00 -16.31 -28.82
CA ASP A 79 -6.31 -16.86 -29.08
C ASP A 79 -6.10 -18.32 -29.54
N ASN A 80 -6.50 -19.28 -28.71
CA ASN A 80 -6.79 -20.70 -29.00
C ASN A 80 -5.84 -21.52 -29.90
N SER A 81 -4.58 -21.12 -30.07
CA SER A 81 -3.55 -21.97 -30.68
C SER A 81 -2.72 -22.66 -29.60
N GLU A 82 -3.41 -23.34 -28.69
CA GLU A 82 -2.78 -24.35 -27.85
C GLU A 82 -2.22 -25.45 -28.76
N ARG A 83 -0.88 -25.55 -28.83
CA ARG A 83 -0.07 -26.78 -28.72
C ARG A 83 1.20 -26.87 -29.58
N GLU A 84 1.55 -25.90 -30.44
CA GLU A 84 2.73 -26.08 -31.34
C GLU A 84 3.98 -25.23 -31.03
N LEU A 85 3.98 -24.37 -30.00
CA LEU A 85 5.15 -23.54 -29.64
C LEU A 85 6.02 -24.15 -28.51
N GLN A 86 5.92 -25.46 -28.28
CA GLN A 86 6.45 -26.13 -27.09
C GLN A 86 7.97 -26.33 -27.02
N ASP A 87 8.80 -25.80 -27.94
CA ASP A 87 10.23 -26.15 -27.96
C ASP A 87 11.20 -25.02 -28.42
N GLN A 88 10.89 -23.74 -28.16
CA GLN A 88 11.76 -22.62 -28.58
C GLN A 88 12.16 -21.65 -27.45
N GLY A 89 12.28 -22.12 -26.20
CA GLY A 89 12.87 -21.31 -25.12
C GLY A 89 12.09 -20.03 -24.76
N TYR A 90 10.80 -19.95 -25.11
CA TYR A 90 9.89 -18.89 -24.69
C TYR A 90 9.32 -19.19 -23.28
N LEU A 91 8.94 -18.14 -22.55
CA LEU A 91 8.26 -18.25 -21.25
C LEU A 91 6.83 -18.76 -21.43
N PHE A 92 6.32 -19.48 -20.42
CA PHE A 92 4.95 -20.01 -20.43
C PHE A 92 3.93 -18.93 -20.02
N TYR A 93 2.65 -19.14 -20.36
CA TYR A 93 1.54 -18.31 -19.86
C TYR A 93 1.59 -18.16 -18.34
N ASP A 94 1.86 -19.25 -17.63
CA ASP A 94 1.98 -19.29 -16.17
C ASP A 94 3.12 -18.37 -15.67
N ASP A 95 4.23 -18.25 -16.41
CA ASP A 95 5.32 -17.35 -16.04
C ASP A 95 4.87 -15.88 -16.09
N HIS A 96 4.03 -15.51 -17.06
CA HIS A 96 3.50 -14.16 -17.16
C HIS A 96 2.51 -13.83 -16.03
N LEU A 97 1.75 -14.80 -15.53
CA LEU A 97 0.93 -14.65 -14.32
C LEU A 97 1.80 -14.46 -13.07
N VAL A 98 2.90 -15.20 -12.96
CA VAL A 98 3.86 -15.01 -11.86
C VAL A 98 4.51 -13.63 -11.94
N ILE A 99 4.88 -13.16 -13.14
CA ILE A 99 5.41 -11.79 -13.31
C ILE A 99 4.37 -10.75 -12.91
N GLU A 100 3.10 -10.92 -13.27
CA GLU A 100 2.00 -10.04 -12.83
C GLU A 100 1.96 -9.91 -11.31
N PHE A 101 1.92 -11.06 -10.64
CA PHE A 101 1.82 -11.14 -9.20
C PHE A 101 3.02 -10.50 -8.53
N LEU A 102 4.24 -10.80 -8.99
CA LEU A 102 5.46 -10.28 -8.40
C LEU A 102 5.60 -8.75 -8.58
N LEU A 103 5.28 -8.23 -9.76
CA LEU A 103 5.28 -6.79 -10.01
C LEU A 103 4.18 -6.08 -9.20
N GLY A 104 2.99 -6.68 -9.10
CA GLY A 104 1.91 -6.15 -8.27
C GLY A 104 2.26 -6.15 -6.78
N ALA A 105 2.85 -7.24 -6.28
CA ALA A 105 3.28 -7.36 -4.89
C ALA A 105 4.40 -6.39 -4.54
N PHE A 106 5.41 -6.24 -5.40
CA PHE A 106 6.42 -5.21 -5.23
C PHE A 106 5.80 -3.81 -5.19
N THR A 107 4.93 -3.49 -6.16
CA THR A 107 4.29 -2.17 -6.27
C THR A 107 3.47 -1.85 -5.01
N TRP A 108 2.69 -2.81 -4.53
CA TRP A 108 1.93 -2.68 -3.29
C TRP A 108 2.86 -2.38 -2.11
N LEU A 109 3.89 -3.21 -1.91
CA LEU A 109 4.81 -3.06 -0.78
C LEU A 109 5.61 -1.75 -0.85
N ASP A 110 6.02 -1.30 -2.04
CA ASP A 110 6.73 -0.04 -2.22
C ASP A 110 5.85 1.16 -1.89
N ILE A 111 4.58 1.18 -2.34
CA ILE A 111 3.63 2.25 -1.96
C ILE A 111 3.41 2.23 -0.44
N ILE A 112 3.10 1.07 0.15
CA ILE A 112 2.87 0.96 1.60
C ILE A 112 4.12 1.41 2.38
N ALA A 113 5.33 1.12 1.90
CA ALA A 113 6.58 1.57 2.53
C ALA A 113 6.71 3.10 2.50
N GLN A 114 6.40 3.73 1.36
CA GLN A 114 6.42 5.18 1.21
C GLN A 114 5.46 5.84 2.20
N ILE A 115 4.23 5.33 2.33
CA ILE A 115 3.21 5.95 3.20
C ILE A 115 3.29 5.53 4.67
N SER A 116 4.00 4.44 5.00
CA SER A 116 4.19 4.02 6.39
C SER A 116 5.31 4.79 7.07
N ILE A 117 6.43 5.01 6.36
CA ILE A 117 7.65 5.58 6.97
C ILE A 117 8.26 6.76 6.20
N ARG A 118 7.57 7.31 5.18
CA ARG A 118 8.15 8.27 4.22
C ARG A 118 9.42 7.71 3.57
N ALA A 119 9.39 6.42 3.22
CA ALA A 119 10.46 5.83 2.44
C ALA A 119 10.56 6.57 1.11
N LYS A 120 11.78 6.72 0.58
CA LYS A 120 11.91 7.11 -0.82
C LYS A 120 11.43 5.95 -1.69
N PRO A 121 10.81 6.22 -2.86
CA PRO A 121 10.48 5.18 -3.82
C PRO A 121 11.69 4.28 -4.04
N SER A 122 11.51 2.97 -3.91
CA SER A 122 12.59 2.01 -4.13
C SER A 122 12.95 1.92 -5.60
N SER A 123 11.98 2.22 -6.48
CA SER A 123 12.14 2.08 -7.91
C SER A 123 12.34 3.37 -8.68
N HIS A 124 13.14 3.26 -9.74
CA HIS A 124 13.24 4.26 -10.80
C HIS A 124 12.02 4.29 -11.73
N PHE A 125 11.16 3.27 -11.68
CA PHE A 125 9.95 3.22 -12.49
C PHE A 125 8.84 4.10 -11.93
N ASP A 126 8.11 4.75 -12.83
CA ASP A 126 6.83 5.33 -12.48
C ASP A 126 5.83 4.20 -12.26
N ILE A 127 5.38 4.05 -11.01
CA ILE A 127 4.43 3.03 -10.58
C ILE A 127 3.15 3.07 -11.43
N GLN A 128 2.66 4.25 -11.79
CA GLN A 128 1.46 4.37 -12.61
C GLN A 128 1.69 3.71 -13.98
N ILE A 129 2.84 4.00 -14.61
CA ILE A 129 3.22 3.42 -15.90
C ILE A 129 3.36 1.90 -15.79
N VAL A 130 3.92 1.38 -14.70
CA VAL A 130 4.04 -0.07 -14.48
C VAL A 130 2.67 -0.73 -14.38
N LEU A 131 1.76 -0.19 -13.57
CA LEU A 131 0.41 -0.74 -13.42
C LEU A 131 -0.36 -0.77 -14.75
N GLU A 132 -0.26 0.32 -15.52
CA GLU A 132 -0.91 0.45 -16.83
C GLU A 132 -0.27 -0.47 -17.89
N ASN A 133 1.04 -0.35 -18.14
CA ASN A 133 1.73 -1.10 -19.20
C ASN A 133 1.85 -2.60 -18.94
N CYS A 134 1.80 -3.00 -17.67
CA CYS A 134 1.77 -4.40 -17.29
C CYS A 134 0.35 -4.90 -17.01
N ASN A 135 -0.71 -4.09 -17.21
CA ASN A 135 -2.09 -4.47 -16.93
C ASN A 135 -2.24 -5.15 -15.56
N ILE A 136 -1.67 -4.55 -14.52
CA ILE A 136 -1.69 -5.09 -13.15
C ILE A 136 -2.89 -4.49 -12.43
N LYS A 137 -3.76 -5.35 -11.92
CA LYS A 137 -4.97 -4.98 -11.18
C LYS A 137 -4.81 -5.32 -9.70
N LEU A 138 -4.45 -4.34 -8.88
CA LEU A 138 -4.21 -4.55 -7.46
C LEU A 138 -5.50 -4.94 -6.72
N GLU A 139 -6.67 -4.65 -7.29
CA GLU A 139 -7.95 -5.10 -6.75
C GLU A 139 -8.08 -6.62 -6.71
N HIS A 140 -7.47 -7.33 -7.66
CA HIS A 140 -7.50 -8.79 -7.71
C HIS A 140 -6.43 -9.42 -6.81
N LEU A 141 -5.33 -8.69 -6.55
CA LEU A 141 -4.19 -9.19 -5.77
C LEU A 141 -4.31 -8.87 -4.28
N PHE A 142 -4.71 -7.64 -3.95
CA PHE A 142 -4.72 -7.07 -2.59
C PHE A 142 -6.08 -6.50 -2.16
N GLY A 143 -7.06 -6.46 -3.08
CA GLY A 143 -8.41 -6.04 -2.77
C GLY A 143 -8.64 -4.53 -2.80
N CYS A 144 -7.66 -3.73 -3.23
CA CYS A 144 -7.79 -2.29 -3.38
C CYS A 144 -7.58 -1.88 -4.83
N GLN A 145 -8.46 -1.04 -5.36
CA GLN A 145 -8.38 -0.57 -6.73
C GLN A 145 -7.18 0.37 -6.93
N ASN A 146 -6.53 0.25 -8.09
CA ASN A 146 -5.32 1.02 -8.42
C ASN A 146 -5.46 2.53 -8.19
N TRP A 147 -6.61 3.12 -8.53
CA TRP A 147 -6.83 4.57 -8.43
C TRP A 147 -6.67 5.09 -6.99
N ALA A 148 -7.15 4.36 -5.99
CA ALA A 148 -7.09 4.78 -4.59
C ALA A 148 -5.64 4.81 -4.10
N LEU A 149 -4.85 3.78 -4.44
CA LEU A 149 -3.42 3.73 -4.13
C LEU A 149 -2.61 4.80 -4.88
N LEU A 150 -2.94 5.06 -6.14
CA LEU A 150 -2.25 6.10 -6.92
C LEU A 150 -2.51 7.50 -6.34
N LEU A 151 -3.71 7.76 -5.81
CA LEU A 151 -4.00 9.01 -5.10
C LEU A 151 -3.21 9.12 -3.79
N ILE A 152 -3.09 8.02 -3.04
CA ILE A 152 -2.26 7.95 -1.82
C ILE A 152 -0.80 8.24 -2.16
N LEU A 153 -0.29 7.67 -3.25
CA LEU A 153 1.06 7.93 -3.74
C LEU A 153 1.23 9.41 -4.14
N GLU A 154 0.25 10.02 -4.80
CA GLU A 154 0.30 11.45 -5.16
C GLU A 154 0.23 12.36 -3.92
N ALA A 155 -0.56 11.99 -2.90
CA ALA A 155 -0.58 12.67 -1.61
C ALA A 155 0.78 12.56 -0.90
N SER A 156 1.43 11.40 -0.95
CA SER A 156 2.78 11.21 -0.42
C SER A 156 3.83 12.06 -1.14
N LYS A 157 3.75 12.16 -2.48
CA LYS A 157 4.59 13.08 -3.27
C LYS A 157 4.34 14.55 -2.91
N LEU A 158 3.09 14.93 -2.59
CA LEU A 158 2.76 16.28 -2.13
C LEU A 158 3.36 16.57 -0.74
N ASP A 159 3.29 15.61 0.18
CA ASP A 159 3.90 15.69 1.51
C ASP A 159 5.42 15.92 1.40
N ASP A 160 6.11 15.10 0.61
CA ASP A 160 7.55 15.25 0.38
C ASP A 160 7.91 16.61 -0.25
N TRP A 161 7.13 17.05 -1.24
CA TRP A 161 7.31 18.37 -1.83
C TRP A 161 7.10 19.50 -0.81
N LYS A 162 6.05 19.41 0.02
CA LYS A 162 5.76 20.40 1.06
C LYS A 162 6.95 20.52 2.01
N ARG A 163 7.43 19.38 2.52
CA ARG A 163 8.55 19.31 3.47
C ARG A 163 9.85 19.87 2.87
N GLU A 164 10.15 19.55 1.62
CA GLU A 164 11.33 20.10 0.94
C GLU A 164 11.19 21.61 0.72
N CYS A 165 10.00 22.10 0.38
CA CYS A 165 9.74 23.54 0.26
C CYS A 165 9.84 24.27 1.61
N GLU A 166 9.34 23.69 2.70
CA GLU A 166 9.45 24.23 4.07
C GLU A 166 10.92 24.32 4.51
N LYS A 167 11.68 23.24 4.32
CA LYS A 167 13.12 23.19 4.63
C LYS A 167 13.90 24.31 3.93
N ASN A 168 13.52 24.61 2.68
CA ASN A 168 14.15 25.65 1.88
C ASN A 168 13.43 27.01 1.95
N ARG A 169 12.45 27.17 2.84
CA ARG A 169 11.66 28.41 3.06
C ARG A 169 11.01 28.97 1.80
N ARG A 170 10.54 28.09 0.92
CA ARG A 170 9.91 28.41 -0.37
C ARG A 170 8.51 27.81 -0.53
N LEU A 171 7.87 27.40 0.56
CA LEU A 171 6.51 26.87 0.51
C LEU A 171 5.53 27.96 0.06
N SER A 172 4.85 27.72 -1.06
CA SER A 172 3.69 28.48 -1.46
C SER A 172 2.44 27.79 -0.94
N VAL A 173 1.76 28.43 0.02
CA VAL A 173 0.50 27.91 0.59
C VAL A 173 -0.57 27.81 -0.49
N ALA A 174 -0.64 28.78 -1.41
CA ALA A 174 -1.60 28.74 -2.52
C ALA A 174 -1.37 27.53 -3.44
N GLU A 175 -0.11 27.18 -3.70
CA GLU A 175 0.21 26.00 -4.51
C GLU A 175 -0.06 24.68 -3.75
N LEU A 176 0.22 24.64 -2.45
CA LEU A 176 -0.12 23.50 -1.60
C LEU A 176 -1.63 23.22 -1.63
N VAL A 177 -2.45 24.26 -1.42
CA VAL A 177 -3.91 24.16 -1.48
C VAL A 177 -4.35 23.73 -2.88
N ARG A 178 -3.84 24.36 -3.95
CA ARG A 178 -4.21 24.01 -5.33
C ARG A 178 -3.92 22.53 -5.66
N ARG A 179 -2.75 22.02 -5.27
CA ARG A 179 -2.40 20.61 -5.47
C ARG A 179 -3.24 19.67 -4.61
N GLY A 180 -3.49 20.05 -3.35
CA GLY A 180 -4.35 19.30 -2.44
C GLY A 180 -5.77 19.15 -2.95
N THR A 181 -6.40 20.27 -3.34
CA THR A 181 -7.77 20.28 -3.90
C THR A 181 -7.90 19.43 -5.17
N LYS A 182 -6.83 19.36 -5.99
CA LYS A 182 -6.82 18.47 -7.16
C LYS A 182 -6.96 17.00 -6.74
N ILE A 183 -6.12 16.56 -5.80
CA ILE A 183 -6.13 15.18 -5.28
C ILE A 183 -7.47 14.87 -4.60
N GLU A 184 -7.97 15.80 -3.78
CA GLU A 184 -9.28 15.70 -3.12
C GLU A 184 -10.44 15.54 -4.13
N THR A 185 -10.42 16.32 -5.22
CA THR A 185 -11.44 16.25 -6.27
C THR A 185 -11.42 14.89 -6.97
N GLU A 186 -10.24 14.40 -7.34
CA GLU A 186 -10.07 13.08 -7.96
C GLU A 186 -10.51 11.96 -7.01
N ASN A 187 -10.21 12.08 -5.71
CA ASN A 187 -10.64 11.13 -4.68
C ASN A 187 -12.17 11.10 -4.53
N ASN A 188 -12.82 12.26 -4.49
CA ASN A 188 -14.27 12.36 -4.43
C ASN A 188 -14.95 11.78 -5.68
N GLN A 189 -14.35 11.93 -6.86
CA GLN A 189 -14.82 11.28 -8.08
C GLN A 189 -14.73 9.74 -7.99
N GLY A 190 -13.60 9.22 -7.51
CA GLY A 190 -13.42 7.78 -7.27
C GLY A 190 -14.44 7.21 -6.27
N LEU A 191 -14.67 7.92 -5.17
CA LEU A 191 -15.69 7.56 -4.16
C LEU A 191 -17.11 7.55 -4.75
N ALA A 192 -17.47 8.57 -5.55
CA ALA A 192 -18.78 8.59 -6.22
C ALA A 192 -18.97 7.42 -7.20
N ILE A 193 -17.90 7.01 -7.90
CA ILE A 193 -17.91 5.83 -8.76
C ILE A 193 -18.11 4.56 -7.92
N LEU A 194 -17.41 4.40 -6.80
CA LEU A 194 -17.60 3.25 -5.89
C LEU A 194 -19.06 3.15 -5.42
N ASP A 195 -19.65 4.26 -4.98
CA ASP A 195 -21.03 4.30 -4.49
C ASP A 195 -22.03 3.86 -5.57
N SER A 196 -21.79 4.24 -6.83
CA SER A 196 -22.64 3.83 -7.96
C SER A 196 -22.57 2.34 -8.30
N HIS A 197 -21.46 1.67 -7.96
CA HIS A 197 -21.24 0.24 -8.20
C HIS A 197 -21.63 -0.62 -6.98
N ARG A 198 -22.04 -0.02 -5.87
CA ARG A 198 -22.40 -0.77 -4.66
C ARG A 198 -23.62 -1.66 -4.93
N PRO A 199 -23.50 -3.00 -4.81
CA PRO A 199 -24.59 -3.90 -5.14
C PRO A 199 -25.78 -3.67 -4.20
N SER A 200 -26.99 -3.65 -4.77
CA SER A 200 -28.23 -3.63 -3.97
C SER A 200 -28.32 -4.91 -3.15
N GLN A 201 -28.65 -4.81 -1.85
CA GLN A 201 -28.68 -5.88 -0.83
C GLN A 201 -29.48 -7.16 -1.20
N ARG A 202 -30.16 -7.23 -2.34
CA ARG A 202 -31.23 -8.18 -2.64
C ARG A 202 -30.80 -9.48 -3.31
N GLN A 203 -29.57 -9.63 -3.81
CA GLN A 203 -29.08 -10.89 -4.38
C GLN A 203 -27.57 -11.00 -4.15
N ILE A 204 -27.15 -11.83 -3.20
CA ILE A 204 -25.72 -12.06 -2.91
C ILE A 204 -25.37 -13.48 -3.38
N ASP A 205 -24.86 -13.57 -4.60
CA ASP A 205 -24.07 -14.71 -5.05
C ASP A 205 -22.61 -14.55 -4.61
N SER A 206 -21.82 -15.63 -4.63
CA SER A 206 -20.43 -15.63 -4.13
C SER A 206 -19.49 -14.67 -4.89
N SER A 207 -19.73 -14.44 -6.18
CA SER A 207 -18.98 -13.46 -6.99
C SER A 207 -19.25 -12.03 -6.54
N ILE A 208 -20.53 -11.69 -6.32
CA ILE A 208 -20.97 -10.37 -5.85
C ILE A 208 -20.39 -10.07 -4.47
N ALA A 209 -20.27 -11.09 -3.61
CA ALA A 209 -19.66 -10.96 -2.29
C ALA A 209 -18.16 -10.60 -2.35
N THR A 210 -17.43 -11.02 -3.39
CA THR A 210 -16.00 -10.69 -3.54
C THR A 210 -15.83 -9.26 -4.04
N GLU A 211 -16.61 -8.85 -5.04
CA GLU A 211 -16.62 -7.48 -5.55
C GLU A 211 -17.01 -6.47 -4.47
N ALA A 212 -18.06 -6.76 -3.68
CA ALA A 212 -18.46 -5.92 -2.56
C ALA A 212 -17.31 -5.70 -1.54
N LYS A 213 -16.52 -6.74 -1.25
CA LYS A 213 -15.36 -6.62 -0.35
C LYS A 213 -14.28 -5.71 -0.94
N ILE A 214 -13.99 -5.84 -2.23
CA ILE A 214 -13.03 -4.98 -2.94
C ILE A 214 -13.48 -3.52 -2.87
N LEU A 215 -14.77 -3.24 -3.12
CA LEU A 215 -15.31 -1.88 -3.06
C LEU A 215 -15.18 -1.28 -1.66
N VAL A 216 -15.49 -2.04 -0.60
CA VAL A 216 -15.38 -1.55 0.79
C VAL A 216 -13.92 -1.32 1.21
N VAL A 217 -12.98 -2.20 0.79
CA VAL A 217 -11.55 -1.98 1.03
C VAL A 217 -11.06 -0.74 0.28
N ALA A 218 -11.41 -0.58 -0.99
CA ALA A 218 -11.04 0.60 -1.78
C ALA A 218 -11.60 1.90 -1.17
N GLU A 219 -12.86 1.89 -0.70
CA GLU A 219 -13.48 3.01 0.01
C GLU A 219 -12.69 3.38 1.27
N CYS A 220 -12.23 2.38 2.03
CA CYS A 220 -11.41 2.62 3.22
C CYS A 220 -10.07 3.28 2.89
N PHE A 221 -9.36 2.77 1.87
CA PHE A 221 -8.13 3.40 1.39
C PHE A 221 -8.36 4.82 0.87
N ALA A 222 -9.44 5.07 0.16
CA ALA A 222 -9.79 6.41 -0.33
C ALA A 222 -10.11 7.40 0.80
N LEU A 223 -10.80 6.96 1.86
CA LEU A 223 -11.08 7.80 3.03
C LEU A 223 -9.82 8.07 3.88
N ALA A 224 -8.90 7.11 3.95
CA ALA A 224 -7.58 7.35 4.53
C ALA A 224 -6.75 8.30 3.65
N ALA A 225 -6.79 8.15 2.32
CA ALA A 225 -6.17 9.13 1.41
C ALA A 225 -6.71 10.55 1.64
N MET A 226 -8.02 10.66 1.90
CA MET A 226 -8.66 11.93 2.21
C MET A 226 -8.18 12.51 3.55
N THR A 227 -8.07 11.66 4.57
CA THR A 227 -7.56 12.06 5.88
C THR A 227 -6.10 12.51 5.76
N TYR A 228 -5.27 11.72 5.08
CA TYR A 228 -3.86 12.06 4.84
C TYR A 228 -3.70 13.38 4.07
N ILE A 229 -4.49 13.64 3.01
CA ILE A 229 -4.37 14.90 2.27
C ILE A 229 -4.76 16.11 3.13
N HIS A 230 -5.78 16.00 3.99
CA HIS A 230 -6.13 17.04 4.94
C HIS A 230 -5.01 17.27 5.98
N VAL A 231 -4.37 16.20 6.47
CA VAL A 231 -3.19 16.32 7.33
C VAL A 231 -2.03 17.03 6.60
N VAL A 232 -1.78 16.68 5.34
CA VAL A 232 -0.72 17.31 4.53
C VAL A 232 -0.99 18.78 4.29
N VAL A 233 -2.23 19.17 3.99
CA VAL A 233 -2.57 20.57 3.67
C VAL A 233 -2.76 21.42 4.93
N SER A 234 -3.61 20.97 5.85
CA SER A 234 -4.05 21.74 7.03
C SER A 234 -3.26 21.42 8.31
N GLY A 235 -2.54 20.29 8.34
CA GLY A 235 -1.84 19.80 9.54
C GLY A 235 -2.65 18.75 10.32
N PRO A 236 -2.00 18.01 11.24
CA PRO A 236 -2.63 16.91 11.99
C PRO A 236 -3.53 17.39 13.14
N HIS A 237 -4.58 18.13 12.81
CA HIS A 237 -5.52 18.76 13.75
C HIS A 237 -6.91 18.08 13.71
N PRO A 238 -7.23 17.13 14.60
CA PRO A 238 -8.49 16.37 14.58
C PRO A 238 -9.78 17.20 14.64
N ASP A 239 -9.70 18.43 15.15
CA ASP A 239 -10.86 19.31 15.31
C ASP A 239 -11.25 20.05 14.02
N LEU A 240 -10.44 19.92 12.97
CA LEU A 240 -10.75 20.49 11.67
C LEU A 240 -11.96 19.78 11.03
N PRO A 241 -12.97 20.53 10.53
CA PRO A 241 -14.18 19.94 9.97
C PRO A 241 -13.92 18.94 8.85
N GLU A 242 -12.94 19.22 7.99
CA GLU A 242 -12.57 18.34 6.88
C GLU A 242 -11.99 16.99 7.35
N LEU A 243 -11.25 17.00 8.47
CA LEU A 243 -10.75 15.77 9.10
C LEU A 243 -11.85 15.03 9.85
N GLN A 244 -12.75 15.75 10.53
CA GLN A 244 -13.89 15.12 11.21
C GLN A 244 -14.82 14.38 10.23
N ASP A 245 -15.07 14.95 9.05
CA ASP A 245 -15.86 14.28 8.00
C ASP A 245 -15.17 13.00 7.52
N SER A 246 -13.90 13.08 7.10
CA SER A 246 -13.17 11.94 6.56
C SER A 246 -13.01 10.82 7.59
N VAL A 247 -12.73 11.17 8.85
CA VAL A 247 -12.60 10.21 9.97
C VAL A 247 -13.94 9.59 10.34
N SER A 248 -15.02 10.37 10.38
CA SER A 248 -16.36 9.85 10.69
C SER A 248 -16.83 8.84 9.64
N ARG A 249 -16.67 9.18 8.35
CA ARG A 249 -16.96 8.28 7.23
C ARG A 249 -16.05 7.05 7.29
N GLY A 250 -14.76 7.25 7.56
CA GLY A 250 -13.77 6.19 7.74
C GLY A 250 -14.16 5.21 8.84
N MET A 251 -14.62 5.70 10.00
CA MET A 251 -15.12 4.87 11.09
C MET A 251 -16.33 4.02 10.66
N GLY A 252 -17.24 4.55 9.85
CA GLY A 252 -18.37 3.79 9.30
C GLY A 252 -17.91 2.61 8.43
N VAL A 253 -16.92 2.83 7.57
CA VAL A 253 -16.35 1.78 6.72
C VAL A 253 -15.56 0.75 7.53
N LEU A 254 -14.77 1.20 8.51
CA LEU A 254 -14.01 0.32 9.40
C LEU A 254 -14.92 -0.62 10.21
N ARG A 255 -16.11 -0.15 10.63
CA ARG A 255 -17.14 -1.03 11.24
C ARG A 255 -17.56 -2.16 10.31
N THR A 256 -17.83 -1.81 9.05
CA THR A 256 -18.22 -2.79 8.03
C THR A 256 -17.10 -3.81 7.77
N LEU A 257 -15.84 -3.36 7.75
CA LEU A 257 -14.68 -4.23 7.58
C LEU A 257 -14.46 -5.15 8.78
N ALA A 258 -14.67 -4.67 10.01
CA ALA A 258 -14.58 -5.48 11.22
C ALA A 258 -15.60 -6.63 11.22
N ASP A 259 -16.86 -6.33 10.88
CA ASP A 259 -17.92 -7.35 10.76
C ASP A 259 -17.57 -8.43 9.72
N GLN A 260 -16.83 -8.04 8.67
CA GLN A 260 -16.37 -8.94 7.61
C GLN A 260 -15.00 -9.57 7.88
N LYS A 261 -14.35 -9.27 9.02
CA LYS A 261 -13.01 -9.72 9.39
C LYS A 261 -11.93 -9.34 8.37
N LEU A 262 -11.98 -8.11 7.87
CA LEU A 262 -11.08 -7.58 6.84
C LEU A 262 -10.13 -6.48 7.35
N LEU A 263 -10.14 -6.17 8.65
CA LEU A 263 -9.30 -5.11 9.24
C LEU A 263 -7.80 -5.34 8.99
N SER A 264 -7.36 -6.60 9.07
CA SER A 264 -6.02 -7.04 8.67
C SER A 264 -5.57 -6.66 7.26
N ARG A 265 -6.49 -6.28 6.35
CA ARG A 265 -6.15 -5.85 4.97
C ARG A 265 -6.01 -4.34 4.81
N VAL A 266 -6.30 -3.59 5.86
CA VAL A 266 -6.37 -2.12 5.85
C VAL A 266 -5.60 -1.52 7.01
N VAL A 267 -4.45 -2.11 7.37
CA VAL A 267 -3.66 -1.66 8.53
C VAL A 267 -3.21 -0.21 8.39
N TRP A 268 -2.74 0.21 7.21
CA TRP A 268 -2.41 1.62 6.96
C TRP A 268 -3.63 2.55 7.10
N PRO A 269 -4.76 2.32 6.41
CA PRO A 269 -5.97 3.11 6.62
C PRO A 269 -6.43 3.19 8.08
N VAL A 270 -6.39 2.08 8.82
CA VAL A 270 -6.73 2.04 10.25
C VAL A 270 -5.80 2.95 11.05
N CYS A 271 -4.50 2.94 10.76
CA CYS A 271 -3.51 3.77 11.45
C CYS A 271 -3.72 5.25 11.16
N ASP A 272 -3.83 5.63 9.89
CA ASP A 272 -4.02 7.01 9.44
C ASP A 272 -5.30 7.62 10.03
N ILE A 273 -6.45 6.97 9.81
CA ILE A 273 -7.75 7.41 10.32
C ILE A 273 -7.76 7.42 11.86
N GLY A 274 -7.26 6.35 12.48
CA GLY A 274 -7.22 6.20 13.94
C GLY A 274 -6.42 7.31 14.62
N CYS A 275 -5.27 7.69 14.05
CA CYS A 275 -4.44 8.77 14.60
C CYS A 275 -5.19 10.12 14.62
N MET A 276 -6.11 10.36 13.69
CA MET A 276 -6.88 11.60 13.59
C MET A 276 -8.24 11.56 14.31
N MET A 277 -8.53 10.51 15.08
CA MET A 277 -9.75 10.44 15.87
C MET A 277 -9.78 11.45 17.02
N SER A 278 -10.95 12.06 17.20
CA SER A 278 -11.26 12.92 18.35
C SER A 278 -11.52 12.08 19.60
N GLU A 279 -11.30 12.66 20.78
CA GLU A 279 -11.41 11.96 22.08
C GLU A 279 -12.73 11.21 22.27
N SER A 280 -13.85 11.78 21.80
CA SER A 280 -15.18 11.17 21.92
C SER A 280 -15.35 9.88 21.13
N THR A 281 -14.50 9.62 20.12
CA THR A 281 -14.58 8.46 19.23
C THR A 281 -13.54 7.39 19.50
N GLN A 282 -12.51 7.71 20.30
CA GLN A 282 -11.40 6.79 20.60
C GLN A 282 -11.87 5.49 21.26
N GLU A 283 -12.81 5.56 22.21
CA GLU A 283 -13.28 4.36 22.93
C GLU A 283 -14.12 3.43 22.05
N LEU A 284 -14.93 4.02 21.17
CA LEU A 284 -15.68 3.25 20.17
C LEU A 284 -14.72 2.55 19.20
N PHE A 285 -13.62 3.21 18.83
CA PHE A 285 -12.59 2.61 17.99
C PHE A 285 -11.84 1.49 18.71
N ARG A 286 -11.44 1.66 19.98
CA ARG A 286 -10.85 0.58 20.78
C ARG A 286 -11.74 -0.65 20.81
N THR A 287 -13.05 -0.45 21.03
CA THR A 287 -14.01 -1.55 21.05
C THR A 287 -14.10 -2.25 19.70
N LEU A 288 -14.08 -1.47 18.60
CA LEU A 288 -14.12 -1.99 17.25
C LEU A 288 -12.90 -2.87 16.92
N VAL A 289 -11.71 -2.41 17.32
CA VAL A 289 -10.45 -3.05 16.97
C VAL A 289 -10.07 -4.20 17.91
N ALA A 290 -10.64 -4.24 19.13
CA ALA A 290 -10.40 -5.31 20.11
C ALA A 290 -11.05 -6.65 19.73
N ALA A 291 -11.89 -6.68 18.71
CA ALA A 291 -12.63 -7.87 18.28
C ALA A 291 -11.80 -8.87 17.43
N GLU A 292 -10.55 -8.55 17.07
CA GLU A 292 -9.67 -9.48 16.36
C GLU A 292 -8.97 -10.46 17.31
N ASP A 293 -9.19 -11.77 17.09
CA ASP A 293 -8.55 -12.85 17.84
C ASP A 293 -7.03 -12.86 17.69
N ALA A 294 -6.32 -12.94 18.80
CA ALA A 294 -4.86 -12.75 18.95
C ALA A 294 -3.93 -13.80 18.30
N ALA A 295 -4.42 -14.64 17.39
CA ALA A 295 -3.65 -15.78 16.85
C ALA A 295 -3.03 -15.55 15.45
N ASP A 296 -3.41 -14.51 14.71
CA ASP A 296 -2.92 -14.26 13.35
C ASP A 296 -1.71 -13.31 13.32
N THR A 297 -0.75 -13.56 12.44
CA THR A 297 0.36 -12.65 12.12
C THR A 297 -0.08 -11.27 11.66
N ALA A 298 -1.21 -11.14 10.95
CA ALA A 298 -1.75 -9.82 10.58
C ALA A 298 -2.21 -9.01 11.80
N VAL A 299 -2.65 -9.69 12.86
CA VAL A 299 -3.03 -9.08 14.15
C VAL A 299 -1.83 -8.41 14.81
N ARG A 300 -0.59 -8.78 14.47
CA ARG A 300 0.61 -8.13 15.01
C ARG A 300 0.95 -6.79 14.37
N THR A 301 0.89 -6.67 13.03
CA THR A 301 1.07 -5.35 12.38
C THR A 301 -0.02 -4.40 12.85
N PHE A 302 -1.25 -4.91 12.94
CA PHE A 302 -2.40 -4.19 13.46
C PHE A 302 -2.22 -3.76 14.93
N SER A 303 -1.74 -4.64 15.81
CA SER A 303 -1.43 -4.30 17.21
C SER A 303 -0.40 -3.18 17.32
N ARG A 304 0.63 -3.19 16.46
CA ARG A 304 1.63 -2.12 16.42
C ARG A 304 1.06 -0.81 15.88
N ALA A 305 0.16 -0.87 14.89
CA ALA A 305 -0.59 0.30 14.45
C ALA A 305 -1.40 0.90 15.61
N MET A 306 -2.03 0.06 16.44
CA MET A 306 -2.74 0.52 17.64
C MET A 306 -1.82 1.18 18.67
N GLU A 307 -0.61 0.65 18.90
CA GLU A 307 0.40 1.30 19.77
C GLU A 307 0.73 2.73 19.29
N ILE A 308 0.88 2.90 17.97
CA ILE A 308 1.16 4.21 17.36
C ILE A 308 -0.03 5.16 17.52
N ILE A 309 -1.25 4.67 17.27
CA ILE A 309 -2.49 5.46 17.41
C ILE A 309 -2.65 5.95 18.85
N GLU A 310 -2.49 5.07 19.84
CA GLU A 310 -2.57 5.42 21.27
C GLU A 310 -1.48 6.42 21.66
N HIS A 311 -0.28 6.30 21.08
CA HIS A 311 0.79 7.26 21.31
C HIS A 311 0.41 8.64 20.74
N CYS A 312 -0.12 8.73 19.52
CA CYS A 312 -0.63 9.99 18.95
C CYS A 312 -1.65 10.65 19.86
N TRP A 313 -2.60 9.88 20.41
CA TRP A 313 -3.64 10.40 21.29
C TRP A 313 -3.07 10.94 22.60
N LYS A 314 -2.17 10.18 23.25
CA LYS A 314 -1.51 10.60 24.50
C LYS A 314 -0.68 11.88 24.30
N THR A 315 0.15 11.92 23.27
CA THR A 315 1.01 13.08 23.01
C THR A 315 0.19 14.33 22.71
N ARG A 316 -0.94 14.20 22.01
CA ARG A 316 -1.86 15.31 21.76
C ARG A 316 -2.49 15.86 23.04
N HIS A 317 -2.87 14.97 23.96
CA HIS A 317 -3.43 15.34 25.25
C HIS A 317 -2.39 16.04 26.15
N ASP A 318 -1.13 15.56 26.15
CA ASP A 318 -0.12 15.98 27.13
C ASP A 318 0.76 17.16 26.69
N GLU A 319 1.11 17.28 25.41
CA GLU A 319 2.14 18.22 24.93
C GLU A 319 1.59 19.43 24.16
N ALA A 320 0.26 19.57 24.03
CA ALA A 320 -0.42 20.51 23.13
C ALA A 320 0.07 20.43 21.65
N GLY A 321 0.83 19.37 21.32
CA GLY A 321 1.41 19.12 20.02
C GLY A 321 0.45 18.35 19.14
N ASN A 322 0.27 18.80 17.91
CA ASN A 322 -0.48 18.07 16.90
C ASN A 322 0.46 17.06 16.23
N VAL A 323 0.28 15.79 16.54
CA VAL A 323 1.16 14.69 16.13
C VAL A 323 0.46 13.80 15.10
N GLU A 324 1.17 13.54 14.01
CA GLU A 324 0.85 12.53 12.99
C GLU A 324 1.58 11.20 13.27
N TRP A 325 1.10 10.10 12.67
CA TRP A 325 1.67 8.77 12.91
C TRP A 325 3.16 8.67 12.57
N PHE A 326 3.67 9.40 11.56
CA PHE A 326 5.10 9.40 11.24
C PHE A 326 5.96 9.91 12.40
N SER A 327 5.47 10.94 13.08
CA SER A 327 6.17 11.53 14.23
C SER A 327 6.11 10.59 15.43
N ALA A 328 4.96 9.94 15.65
CA ALA A 328 4.78 8.92 16.68
C ALA A 328 5.64 7.66 16.44
N MET A 329 5.69 7.14 15.21
CA MET A 329 6.56 6.02 14.86
C MET A 329 8.03 6.33 15.17
N ARG A 330 8.47 7.56 14.85
CA ARG A 330 9.84 8.00 15.12
C ARG A 330 10.12 8.15 16.62
N SER A 331 9.19 8.69 17.41
CA SER A 331 9.36 8.85 18.86
C SER A 331 9.43 7.50 19.59
N VAL A 332 8.65 6.51 19.15
CA VAL A 332 8.65 5.15 19.70
C VAL A 332 9.82 4.30 19.15
N GLY A 333 10.57 4.82 18.16
CA GLY A 333 11.71 4.12 17.55
C GLY A 333 11.29 2.92 16.69
N GLN A 334 10.07 2.93 16.17
CA GLN A 334 9.53 1.86 15.35
C GLN A 334 9.57 2.23 13.85
N HIS A 335 10.02 1.29 13.01
CA HIS A 335 9.98 1.39 11.55
C HIS A 335 9.12 0.26 10.99
N ILE A 336 7.81 0.43 11.11
CA ILE A 336 6.81 -0.57 10.74
C ILE A 336 6.33 -0.32 9.33
N LEU A 337 6.26 -1.39 8.54
CA LEU A 337 5.45 -1.40 7.33
C LEU A 337 4.00 -1.65 7.75
N LEU A 338 3.10 -0.68 7.55
CA LEU A 338 1.67 -0.79 7.87
C LEU A 338 0.95 -1.61 6.79
N LEU A 339 1.40 -2.85 6.62
CA LEU A 339 0.92 -3.81 5.63
C LEU A 339 -0.37 -4.50 6.07
#